data_AF-A0A6G1S3I0-F1
#
_entry.id   AF-A0A6G1S3I0-F1
#
_cell.length_a   1.000
_cell.length_b   1.000
_cell.length_c   1.000
_cell.angle_alpha   90.00
_cell.angle_beta   90.00
_cell.angle_gamma   90.00
#
_symmetry.space_group_name_H-M   'P 1'
#
loop_
_entity.id
_entity.type
_entity.pdbx_description
1 polymer ?
#
loop_
_entity_poly.entity_id
_entity_poly.type
_entity_poly.pdbx_seq_one_letter_code
_entity_poly.pdbx_strand_id
1 'polypeptide(L)'
;AGYRAMYALSAEKGYHLWHSDLRSDDSPLEANLGFVCRKSGDYQGRQAVENVRVQGLRKRLAFFTLEDKVRLNGLEAIWRNDQVVGYLRRGDYGFALDCP
;
A
#
# COMPACT_ATOMS: atom_id res chain seq x y z
N ALA A 1 -11.55 22.85 -1.75
CA ALA A 1 -11.35 21.37 -1.82
C ALA A 1 -11.46 20.77 -0.42
N GLY A 2 -11.77 19.48 -0.29
CA GLY A 2 -11.95 18.79 1.00
C GLY A 2 -11.23 17.43 1.06
N TYR A 3 -11.44 16.66 2.15
CA TYR A 3 -10.72 15.41 2.40
C TYR A 3 -10.80 14.38 1.27
N ARG A 4 -11.96 14.23 0.61
CA ARG A 4 -12.09 13.31 -0.54
C ARG A 4 -11.16 13.66 -1.70
N ALA A 5 -11.01 14.95 -2.00
CA ALA A 5 -10.09 15.40 -3.06
C ALA A 5 -8.63 15.17 -2.66
N MET A 6 -8.28 15.42 -1.39
CA MET A 6 -6.94 15.15 -0.87
C MET A 6 -6.59 13.66 -0.93
N TYR A 7 -7.55 12.80 -0.60
CA TYR A 7 -7.43 11.36 -0.68
C TYR A 7 -7.20 10.92 -2.14
N ALA A 8 -8.06 11.31 -3.08
CA ALA A 8 -7.87 10.98 -4.49
C ALA A 8 -6.47 11.38 -5.00
N LEU A 9 -6.06 12.63 -4.76
CA LEU A 9 -4.72 13.12 -5.15
C LEU A 9 -3.59 12.32 -4.48
N SER A 10 -3.74 11.96 -3.20
CA SER A 10 -2.76 11.14 -2.47
C SER A 10 -2.63 9.74 -3.07
N ALA A 11 -3.75 9.13 -3.48
CA ALA A 11 -3.75 7.80 -4.11
C ALA A 11 -3.05 7.85 -5.47
N GLU A 12 -3.34 8.85 -6.30
CA GLU A 12 -2.70 9.05 -7.61
C GLU A 12 -1.18 9.26 -7.50
N LYS A 13 -0.72 9.93 -6.44
CA LYS A 13 0.72 10.10 -6.18
C LYS A 13 1.39 8.85 -5.61
N GLY A 14 0.62 7.85 -5.17
CA GLY A 14 1.15 6.67 -4.48
C GLY A 14 1.64 6.98 -3.06
N TYR A 15 1.08 8.01 -2.42
CA TYR A 15 1.40 8.32 -1.03
C TYR A 15 0.66 7.38 -0.08
N HIS A 16 1.35 7.06 1.01
CA HIS A 16 0.86 6.15 2.02
C HIS A 16 0.16 6.91 3.12
N LEU A 17 -1.08 6.55 3.42
CA LEU A 17 -1.82 7.05 4.56
C LEU A 17 -1.76 6.05 5.72
N TRP A 18 -1.28 6.53 6.87
CA TRP A 18 -1.33 5.77 8.11
C TRP A 18 -2.78 5.45 8.49
N HIS A 19 -3.02 4.23 8.99
CA HIS A 19 -4.34 3.62 9.24
C HIS A 19 -5.18 3.22 8.02
N SER A 20 -4.82 3.64 6.80
CA SER A 20 -5.49 3.19 5.58
C SER A 20 -4.62 2.22 4.80
N ASP A 21 -3.53 2.73 4.23
CA ASP A 21 -2.59 1.97 3.40
C ASP A 21 -1.58 1.22 4.28
N LEU A 22 -1.13 1.90 5.34
CA LEU A 22 -0.18 1.38 6.32
C LEU A 22 -0.88 1.05 7.63
N ARG A 23 -0.52 -0.08 8.19
CA ARG A 23 -0.93 -0.53 9.52
C ARG A 23 0.28 -1.02 10.31
N SER A 24 0.08 -1.24 11.61
CA SER A 24 1.14 -1.72 12.50
C SER A 24 1.63 -3.14 12.18
N ASP A 25 0.87 -3.90 11.40
CA ASP A 25 1.22 -5.24 10.90
C ASP A 25 1.95 -5.24 9.55
N ASP A 26 2.27 -4.08 8.99
CA ASP A 26 3.04 -3.96 7.75
C ASP A 26 4.49 -3.58 8.05
N SER A 27 5.43 -4.33 7.46
CA SER A 27 6.84 -3.94 7.47
C SER A 27 7.08 -2.78 6.48
N PRO A 28 7.97 -1.81 6.79
CA PRO A 28 8.36 -0.80 5.82
C PRO A 28 8.87 -1.38 4.50
N LEU A 29 9.45 -2.58 4.52
CA LEU A 29 9.91 -3.24 3.29
C LEU A 29 8.76 -3.79 2.44
N GLU A 30 7.72 -4.31 3.08
CA GLU A 30 6.50 -4.77 2.39
C GLU A 30 5.75 -3.59 1.77
N ALA A 31 5.79 -2.43 2.43
CA ALA A 31 5.19 -1.18 1.97
C ALA A 31 6.04 -0.40 0.95
N ASN A 32 7.14 -0.96 0.42
CA ASN A 32 8.08 -0.25 -0.48
C ASN A 32 8.74 1.01 0.14
N LEU A 33 8.72 1.14 1.46
CA LEU A 33 9.31 2.23 2.23
C LEU A 33 10.71 1.89 2.76
N GLY A 34 11.37 0.87 2.22
CA GLY A 34 12.71 0.46 2.66
C GLY A 34 13.78 1.56 2.55
N PHE A 35 13.56 2.57 1.70
CA PHE A 35 14.46 3.71 1.53
C PHE A 35 14.45 4.68 2.71
N VAL A 36 13.37 4.72 3.53
CA VAL A 36 13.32 5.57 4.73
C VAL A 36 13.97 4.90 5.94
N CYS A 37 14.20 3.58 5.89
CA CYS A 37 14.87 2.85 6.96
C CYS A 37 16.37 3.19 6.96
N ARG A 38 16.88 3.64 8.11
CA ARG A 38 18.31 3.90 8.29
C ARG A 38 19.12 2.63 8.05
N LYS A 39 20.20 2.73 7.29
CA LYS A 39 21.12 1.62 6.99
C LYS A 39 22.12 1.35 8.11
N SER A 40 22.38 2.34 8.95
CA SER A 40 23.37 2.29 10.04
C SER A 40 22.84 2.97 11.30
N GLY A 41 23.50 2.70 12.43
CA GLY A 41 23.05 3.15 13.75
C GLY A 41 21.89 2.33 14.31
N ASP A 42 21.65 2.44 15.60
CA ASP A 42 20.54 1.73 16.25
C ASP A 42 19.24 2.54 16.18
N TYR A 43 18.12 1.82 16.05
CA TYR A 43 16.77 2.37 16.08
C TYR A 43 15.76 1.27 16.40
N GLN A 44 14.63 1.68 17.00
CA GLN A 44 13.57 0.75 17.35
C GLN A 44 13.04 0.03 16.09
N GLY A 45 13.06 -1.30 16.13
CA GLY A 45 12.60 -2.14 15.01
C GLY A 45 13.69 -2.48 13.98
N ARG A 46 14.95 -2.03 14.15
CA ARG A 46 16.06 -2.37 13.24
C ARG A 46 16.19 -3.88 13.02
N GLN A 47 16.22 -4.66 14.10
CA GLN A 47 16.38 -6.11 13.99
C GLN A 47 15.23 -6.76 13.21
N ALA A 48 13.99 -6.25 13.38
CA ALA A 48 12.83 -6.75 12.64
C ALA A 48 12.97 -6.46 11.14
N VAL A 49 13.43 -5.26 10.76
CA VAL A 49 13.67 -4.89 9.36
C VAL A 49 14.76 -5.78 8.73
N GLU A 50 15.88 -6.00 9.42
CA GLU A 50 16.95 -6.87 8.90
C GLU A 50 16.50 -8.32 8.79
N ASN A 51 15.72 -8.82 9.75
CA ASN A 51 15.15 -10.18 9.67
C ASN A 51 14.29 -10.36 8.42
N VAL A 52 13.45 -9.37 8.07
CA VAL A 52 12.62 -9.40 6.85
C VAL A 52 13.49 -9.35 5.59
N ARG A 53 14.62 -8.64 5.59
CA ARG A 53 15.56 -8.65 4.45
C ARG A 53 16.18 -10.02 4.21
N VAL A 54 16.56 -10.72 5.29
CA VAL A 54 17.16 -12.05 5.21
C VAL A 54 16.15 -13.11 4.81
N GLN A 55 14.94 -13.08 5.40
CA GLN A 55 13.89 -14.06 5.13
C GLN A 55 13.21 -13.86 3.76
N GLY A 56 13.29 -12.65 3.21
CA GLY A 56 12.58 -12.27 2.00
C GLY A 56 11.13 -11.84 2.27
N LEU A 57 10.56 -11.12 1.32
CA LEU A 57 9.18 -10.60 1.40
C LEU A 57 8.17 -11.69 1.03
N ARG A 58 7.13 -11.85 1.84
CA ARG A 58 5.98 -12.74 1.56
C ARG A 58 4.81 -12.02 0.88
N LYS A 59 4.66 -10.72 1.18
CA LYS A 59 3.67 -9.81 0.58
C LYS A 59 4.35 -8.50 0.21
N ARG A 60 3.75 -7.75 -0.71
CA ARG A 60 4.17 -6.40 -1.08
C ARG A 60 2.95 -5.56 -1.38
N LEU A 61 2.97 -4.30 -0.96
CA LEU A 61 1.94 -3.33 -1.32
C LEU A 61 2.04 -3.02 -2.81
N ALA A 62 0.92 -3.13 -3.51
CA ALA A 62 0.81 -2.89 -4.94
C ALA A 62 -0.33 -1.91 -5.22
N PHE A 63 -0.19 -1.16 -6.30
CA PHE A 63 -1.21 -0.24 -6.80
C PHE A 63 -1.87 -0.87 -8.03
N PHE A 64 -3.18 -0.71 -8.11
CA PHE A 64 -4.00 -1.25 -9.19
C PHE A 64 -4.81 -0.11 -9.78
N THR A 65 -5.06 -0.19 -11.07
CA THR A 65 -6.06 0.61 -11.78
C THR A 65 -7.03 -0.34 -12.45
N LEU A 66 -8.30 0.03 -12.54
CA LEU A 66 -9.31 -0.77 -13.25
C LEU A 66 -9.71 -0.11 -14.58
N GLU A 67 -10.03 -0.93 -15.57
CA GLU A 67 -10.62 -0.45 -16.83
C GLU A 67 -12.08 0.00 -16.63
N ASP A 68 -12.83 -0.74 -15.81
CA ASP A 68 -14.21 -0.42 -15.49
C ASP A 68 -14.30 0.69 -14.43
N LYS A 69 -15.20 1.66 -14.64
CA LYS A 69 -15.48 2.75 -13.68
C LYS A 69 -16.38 2.28 -12.55
N VAL A 70 -15.84 1.41 -11.71
CA VAL A 70 -16.50 0.87 -10.51
C VAL A 70 -16.02 1.57 -9.26
N ARG A 71 -16.91 1.71 -8.27
CA ARG A 71 -16.56 2.32 -6.99
C ARG A 71 -15.83 1.31 -6.11
N LEU A 72 -14.58 1.59 -5.80
CA LEU A 72 -13.79 0.88 -4.80
C LEU A 72 -13.79 1.64 -3.47
N ASN A 73 -13.76 0.93 -2.35
CA ASN A 73 -13.69 1.53 -1.02
C ASN A 73 -12.50 0.99 -0.20
N GLY A 74 -12.16 -0.29 -0.37
CA GLY A 74 -11.16 -1.01 0.41
C GLY A 74 -11.73 -2.31 0.99
N LEU A 75 -10.83 -3.25 1.30
CA LEU A 75 -11.08 -4.62 1.79
C LEU A 75 -11.72 -5.58 0.77
N GLU A 76 -11.90 -5.17 -0.49
CA GLU A 76 -12.31 -6.07 -1.55
C GLU A 76 -11.23 -7.13 -1.80
N ALA A 77 -11.64 -8.39 -2.03
CA ALA A 77 -10.73 -9.50 -2.26
C ALA A 77 -10.05 -9.39 -3.63
N ILE A 78 -8.73 -9.62 -3.65
CA ILE A 78 -7.94 -9.71 -4.88
C ILE A 78 -7.85 -11.19 -5.26
N TRP A 79 -8.35 -11.52 -6.43
CA TRP A 79 -8.30 -12.86 -7.01
C TRP A 79 -7.24 -12.95 -8.09
N ARG A 80 -6.54 -14.08 -8.13
CA ARG A 80 -5.64 -14.44 -9.23
C ARG A 80 -5.74 -15.95 -9.46
N ASN A 81 -6.09 -16.36 -10.67
CA ASN A 81 -6.23 -17.78 -11.05
C ASN A 81 -7.13 -18.56 -10.07
N ASP A 82 -8.35 -18.05 -9.82
CA ASP A 82 -9.34 -18.64 -8.92
C ASP A 82 -8.89 -18.81 -7.45
N GLN A 83 -7.85 -18.10 -7.04
CA GLN A 83 -7.37 -18.06 -5.66
C GLN A 83 -7.35 -16.64 -5.12
N VAL A 84 -7.78 -16.48 -3.86
CA VAL A 84 -7.64 -15.21 -3.14
C VAL A 84 -6.18 -15.02 -2.78
N VAL A 85 -5.57 -13.95 -3.27
CA VAL A 85 -4.15 -13.61 -3.05
C VAL A 85 -3.95 -12.39 -2.16
N GLY A 86 -5.02 -11.71 -1.78
CA GLY A 86 -4.96 -10.54 -0.90
C GLY A 86 -6.26 -9.76 -0.89
N TYR A 87 -6.17 -8.50 -0.47
CA TYR A 87 -7.28 -7.57 -0.43
C TYR A 87 -6.78 -6.14 -0.66
N LEU A 88 -7.66 -5.26 -1.14
CA LEU A 88 -7.37 -3.85 -1.30
C LEU A 88 -7.24 -3.18 0.08
N ARG A 89 -6.21 -2.34 0.27
CA ARG A 89 -6.09 -1.51 1.48
C ARG A 89 -7.06 -0.34 1.44
N ARG A 90 -7.15 0.32 0.28
CA ARG A 90 -7.97 1.49 0.00
C ARG A 90 -8.26 1.55 -1.50
N GLY A 91 -9.43 2.06 -1.85
CA GLY A 91 -9.78 2.45 -3.22
C GLY A 91 -10.17 3.93 -3.27
N ASP A 92 -9.86 4.60 -4.37
CA ASP A 92 -10.29 5.96 -4.66
C ASP A 92 -10.49 6.11 -6.18
N TYR A 93 -11.02 7.23 -6.65
CA TYR A 93 -11.05 7.52 -8.08
C TYR A 93 -9.91 8.46 -8.46
N GLY A 94 -9.06 8.05 -9.40
CA GLY A 94 -8.02 8.89 -9.97
C GLY A 94 -8.58 9.84 -11.01
N PHE A 95 -8.93 11.06 -10.62
CA PHE A 95 -9.49 12.08 -11.53
C PHE A 95 -8.51 12.55 -12.62
N ALA A 96 -7.20 12.51 -12.38
CA ALA A 96 -6.17 12.80 -13.37
C ALA A 96 -5.93 11.62 -14.33
N LEU A 97 -6.18 10.39 -13.88
CA LEU A 97 -6.03 9.16 -14.68
C LEU A 97 -7.33 8.74 -15.38
N ASP A 98 -8.47 9.28 -14.93
CA ASP A 98 -9.83 8.93 -15.32
C ASP A 98 -10.18 7.44 -15.13
N CYS A 99 -9.64 6.83 -14.08
CA CYS A 99 -9.92 5.45 -13.68
C CYS A 99 -9.93 5.28 -12.15
N PRO A 100 -10.60 4.24 -11.61
CA PRO A 100 -10.43 3.83 -10.21
C PRO A 100 -9.04 3.28 -9.93
#